data_AF-A0A7W1GBP3-F1
#
_entry.id   AF-A0A7W1GBP3-F1
#
_cell.length_a   1.000
_cell.length_b   1.000
_cell.length_c   1.000
_cell.angle_alpha   90.00
_cell.angle_beta   90.00
_cell.angle_gamma   90.00
#
_symmetry.space_group_name_H-M   'P 1'
#
loop_
_entity.id
_entity.type
_entity.pdbx_description
1 polymer ?
#
loop_
_entity_poly.entity_id
_entity_poly.type
_entity_poly.pdbx_seq_one_letter_code
_entity_poly.pdbx_strand_id
1 'polypeptide(L)'
;MIQYSDDLRERIILFFENHPDYTQQEIADEFGASRSFVEKLLQRWRATGSAAALPRGGGQQRLLATHEQKLRELVAAQPDATLVELREKIASATKLSVSAATMCRALQRLDLKRKKSLLSRMSSNARK
;
A
#
# COMPACT_ATOMS: atom_id res chain seq x y z
N MET A 1 -10.57 11.80 -8.36
CA MET A 1 -11.02 11.84 -6.95
C MET A 1 -10.74 13.24 -6.45
N ILE A 2 -11.79 14.05 -6.31
CA ILE A 2 -11.68 15.47 -5.96
C ILE A 2 -11.21 15.53 -4.50
N GLN A 3 -9.99 16.00 -4.27
CA GLN A 3 -9.54 16.37 -2.93
C GLN A 3 -10.30 17.64 -2.57
N TYR A 4 -11.26 17.56 -1.65
CA TYR A 4 -11.73 18.75 -0.96
C TYR A 4 -10.51 19.30 -0.23
N SER A 5 -10.01 20.45 -0.69
CA SER A 5 -8.87 21.16 -0.09
C SER A 5 -9.02 21.16 1.42
N ASP A 6 -7.95 20.83 2.16
CA ASP A 6 -7.98 20.71 3.62
C ASP A 6 -8.63 21.94 4.30
N ASP A 7 -8.51 23.11 3.66
CA ASP A 7 -9.18 24.37 3.99
C ASP A 7 -10.70 24.27 4.19
N LEU A 8 -11.43 23.53 3.34
CA LEU A 8 -12.90 23.42 3.45
C LEU A 8 -13.31 22.67 4.74
N ARG A 9 -12.56 21.63 5.09
CA ARG A 9 -12.85 20.82 6.28
C ARG A 9 -12.58 21.60 7.55
N GLU A 10 -11.47 22.33 7.59
CA GLU A 10 -11.11 23.21 8.69
C GLU A 10 -12.14 24.32 8.88
N ARG A 11 -12.57 24.97 7.79
CA ARG A 11 -13.59 26.03 7.85
C ARG A 11 -14.94 25.52 8.33
N ILE A 12 -15.38 24.33 7.92
CA ILE A 12 -16.64 23.73 8.40
C ILE A 12 -16.55 23.44 9.91
N ILE A 13 -15.41 22.94 10.40
CA ILE A 13 -15.21 22.64 11.82
C ILE A 13 -15.21 23.94 12.65
N LEU A 14 -14.44 24.95 12.21
CA LEU A 14 -14.41 26.27 12.86
C LEU A 14 -15.81 26.91 12.88
N PHE A 15 -16.56 26.80 11.79
CA PHE A 15 -17.93 27.31 11.74
C PHE A 15 -18.85 26.57 12.73
N PHE A 16 -18.76 25.24 12.80
CA PHE A 16 -19.51 24.44 13.76
C PHE A 16 -19.17 24.79 15.22
N GLU A 17 -17.91 25.06 15.54
CA GLU A 17 -17.50 25.47 16.89
C GLU A 17 -18.00 26.87 17.28
N ASN A 18 -18.01 27.81 16.32
CA ASN A 18 -18.45 29.19 16.55
C ASN A 18 -19.99 29.36 16.51
N HIS A 19 -20.71 28.41 15.90
CA HIS A 19 -22.16 28.48 15.71
C HIS A 19 -22.85 27.20 16.22
N PRO A 20 -22.94 27.01 17.55
CA PRO A 20 -23.53 25.80 18.14
C PRO A 20 -25.03 25.63 17.86
N ASP A 21 -25.71 26.72 17.51
CA ASP A 21 -27.15 26.73 17.20
C ASP A 21 -27.46 26.24 15.78
N TYR A 22 -26.45 26.13 14.91
CA TYR A 22 -26.63 25.69 13.53
C TYR A 22 -26.73 24.17 13.45
N THR A 23 -27.69 23.70 12.68
CA THR A 23 -27.82 22.28 12.35
C THR A 23 -26.78 21.85 11.32
N GLN A 24 -26.44 20.56 11.31
CA GLN A 24 -25.52 19.99 10.33
C GLN A 24 -26.01 20.17 8.88
N GLN A 25 -27.31 20.35 8.68
CA GLN A 25 -27.90 20.58 7.37
C GLN A 25 -27.69 22.03 6.92
N GLU A 26 -27.90 23.00 7.80
CA GLU A 26 -27.64 24.42 7.49
C GLU A 26 -26.15 24.68 7.22
N ILE A 27 -25.26 24.02 7.96
CA ILE A 27 -23.82 24.07 7.68
C ILE A 27 -23.49 23.44 6.33
N ALA A 28 -24.20 22.38 5.92
CA ALA A 28 -23.98 21.76 4.62
C ALA A 28 -24.40 22.71 3.49
N ASP A 29 -25.55 23.38 3.64
CA ASP A 29 -26.07 24.34 2.66
C ASP A 29 -25.16 25.58 2.53
N GLU A 30 -24.67 26.14 3.65
CA GLU A 30 -23.75 27.29 3.68
C GLU A 30 -22.43 27.01 2.94
N PHE A 31 -21.92 25.78 3.07
CA PHE A 31 -20.64 25.38 2.47
C PHE A 31 -20.78 24.65 1.13
N GLY A 32 -22.01 24.52 0.60
CA GLY A 32 -22.27 23.80 -0.65
C GLY A 32 -21.85 22.32 -0.60
N ALA A 33 -21.86 21.72 0.60
CA ALA A 33 -21.47 20.34 0.85
C ALA A 33 -22.70 19.45 1.09
N SER A 34 -22.54 18.13 0.96
CA SER A 34 -23.62 17.21 1.35
C SER A 34 -23.71 17.07 2.87
N ARG A 35 -24.91 16.94 3.43
CA ARG A 35 -25.12 16.65 4.87
C ARG A 35 -24.28 15.47 5.37
N SER A 36 -24.26 14.37 4.61
CA SER A 36 -23.48 13.17 4.99
C SER A 36 -21.96 13.41 5.02
N PHE A 37 -21.46 14.40 4.28
CA PHE A 37 -20.05 14.80 4.35
C PHE A 37 -19.78 15.55 5.66
N VAL A 38 -20.60 16.54 5.99
CA VAL A 38 -20.50 17.33 7.23
C VAL A 38 -20.63 16.42 8.46
N GLU A 39 -21.62 15.52 8.47
CA GLU A 39 -21.83 14.56 9.55
C GLU A 39 -20.60 13.68 9.79
N LYS A 40 -20.06 13.07 8.72
CA LYS A 40 -18.86 12.23 8.81
C LYS A 40 -17.62 13.02 9.25
N LEU A 41 -17.51 14.27 8.80
CA LEU A 41 -16.42 15.16 9.19
C LEU A 41 -16.48 15.48 10.69
N LEU A 42 -17.65 15.89 11.20
CA LEU A 42 -17.84 16.22 12.61
C LEU A 42 -17.69 14.99 13.50
N GLN A 43 -18.20 13.82 13.07
CA GLN A 43 -18.01 12.56 13.80
C GLN A 43 -16.52 12.22 13.95
N ARG A 44 -15.74 12.39 12.87
CA ARG A 44 -14.29 12.18 12.89
C ARG A 44 -13.59 13.20 13.78
N TRP A 45 -13.97 14.48 13.67
CA TRP A 45 -13.39 15.54 14.47
C TRP A 45 -13.62 15.30 15.98
N ARG A 46 -14.83 14.91 16.40
CA ARG A 46 -15.11 14.53 17.79
C ARG A 46 -14.30 13.31 18.26
N ALA A 47 -14.04 12.35 17.38
CA ALA A 47 -13.31 11.13 17.73
C ALA A 47 -11.78 11.31 17.77
N THR A 48 -11.22 12.24 16.98
CA THR A 48 -9.76 12.34 16.77
C THR A 48 -9.17 13.72 17.05
N GLY A 49 -10.00 14.76 17.18
CA GLY A 49 -9.58 16.16 17.34
C GLY A 49 -8.93 16.77 16.10
N SER A 50 -8.95 16.09 14.94
CA SER A 50 -8.24 16.54 13.73
C SER A 50 -9.16 16.63 12.51
N ALA A 51 -9.02 17.73 11.76
CA ALA A 51 -9.68 17.98 10.48
C ALA A 51 -8.99 17.26 9.29
N ALA A 52 -7.80 16.71 9.52
CA ALA A 52 -6.98 16.12 8.48
C ALA A 52 -7.64 14.85 7.91
N ALA A 53 -7.51 14.66 6.60
CA ALA A 53 -7.84 13.37 6.00
C ALA A 53 -6.92 12.31 6.61
N LEU A 54 -7.48 11.16 7.01
CA LEU A 54 -6.64 10.03 7.40
C LEU A 54 -5.67 9.73 6.25
N PRO A 55 -4.39 9.42 6.54
CA PRO A 55 -3.50 8.91 5.52
C PRO A 55 -4.22 7.73 4.85
N ARG A 56 -4.34 7.76 3.52
CA ARG A 56 -4.94 6.67 2.76
C ARG A 56 -4.34 5.38 3.29
N GLY A 57 -5.17 4.52 3.88
CA GLY A 57 -4.72 3.29 4.54
C GLY A 57 -3.75 2.57 3.60
N GLY A 58 -2.49 2.51 4.01
CA GLY A 58 -1.45 1.82 3.26
C GLY A 58 -1.95 0.41 2.99
N GLY A 59 -1.89 -0.02 1.72
CA GLY A 59 -2.36 -1.34 1.32
C GLY A 59 -1.79 -2.45 2.19
N GLN A 60 -2.44 -3.62 2.16
CA GLN A 60 -2.06 -4.84 2.88
C GLN A 60 -0.54 -4.95 3.12
N GLN A 61 -0.15 -5.13 4.38
CA GLN A 61 1.26 -5.27 4.76
C GLN A 61 1.89 -6.43 3.96
N ARG A 62 3.06 -6.18 3.38
CA ARG A 62 3.72 -7.12 2.48
C ARG A 62 4.26 -8.30 3.28
N LEU A 63 3.78 -9.50 2.97
CA LEU A 63 4.20 -10.76 3.60
C LEU A 63 5.72 -10.98 3.60
N LEU A 64 6.41 -10.48 2.57
CA LEU A 64 7.86 -10.62 2.41
C LEU A 64 8.69 -9.50 3.03
N ALA A 65 8.07 -8.42 3.54
CA ALA A 65 8.82 -7.25 4.04
C ALA A 65 9.84 -7.62 5.14
N THR A 66 9.44 -8.51 6.06
CA THR A 66 10.29 -9.01 7.16
C THR A 66 11.41 -9.95 6.67
N HIS A 67 11.29 -10.47 5.45
CA HIS A 67 12.18 -11.50 4.92
C HIS A 67 12.97 -11.05 3.69
N GLU A 68 12.96 -9.74 3.39
CA GLU A 68 13.69 -9.20 2.23
C GLU A 68 15.19 -9.37 2.34
N GLN A 69 15.74 -9.29 3.56
CA GLN A 69 17.17 -9.53 3.78
C GLN A 69 17.55 -10.98 3.48
N LYS A 70 16.71 -11.93 3.88
CA LYS A 70 16.92 -13.35 3.58
C LYS A 70 16.76 -13.66 2.09
N LEU A 71 15.84 -12.97 1.41
CA LEU A 71 15.73 -13.02 -0.05
C LEU A 71 16.99 -12.49 -0.74
N ARG A 72 17.59 -11.38 -0.25
CA ARG A 72 18.87 -10.87 -0.77
C ARG A 72 20.00 -11.86 -0.59
N GLU A 73 20.13 -12.49 0.57
CA GLU A 73 21.15 -13.51 0.84
C GLU A 73 21.02 -14.71 -0.09
N LEU A 74 19.80 -15.22 -0.28
CA LEU A 74 19.54 -16.35 -1.17
C LEU A 74 19.86 -16.04 -2.64
N VAL A 75 19.51 -14.84 -3.11
CA VAL A 75 19.82 -14.40 -4.48
C VAL A 75 21.31 -14.09 -4.64
N ALA A 76 21.97 -13.53 -3.64
CA ALA A 76 23.41 -13.30 -3.66
C ALA A 76 24.20 -14.63 -3.70
N ALA A 77 23.74 -15.64 -2.97
CA ALA A 77 24.34 -16.97 -2.99
C ALA A 77 24.14 -17.68 -4.34
N GLN A 78 22.98 -17.48 -5.00
CA GLN A 78 22.67 -18.11 -6.28
C GLN A 78 21.94 -17.13 -7.23
N PRO A 79 22.68 -16.27 -7.94
CA PRO A 79 22.09 -15.23 -8.79
C PRO A 79 21.40 -15.76 -10.05
N ASP A 80 21.66 -17.02 -10.41
CA ASP A 80 21.08 -17.71 -11.57
C ASP A 80 19.85 -18.56 -11.24
N ALA A 81 19.45 -18.62 -9.97
CA ALA A 81 18.34 -19.46 -9.51
C ALA A 81 17.01 -19.09 -10.20
N THR A 82 16.22 -20.11 -10.53
CA THR A 82 14.93 -19.90 -11.15
C THR A 82 13.89 -19.39 -10.13
N LEU A 83 12.81 -18.78 -10.60
CA LEU A 83 11.73 -18.30 -9.72
C LEU A 83 11.09 -19.43 -8.89
N VAL A 84 11.07 -20.66 -9.40
CA VAL A 84 10.53 -21.83 -8.70
C VAL A 84 11.45 -22.19 -7.53
N GLU A 85 12.75 -22.31 -7.79
CA GLU A 85 13.76 -22.60 -6.76
C GLU A 85 13.81 -21.53 -5.67
N LEU A 86 13.69 -20.25 -6.03
CA LEU A 86 13.65 -19.16 -5.03
C LEU A 86 12.42 -19.26 -4.13
N ARG A 87 11.27 -19.70 -4.67
CA ARG A 87 10.05 -19.92 -3.88
C ARG A 87 10.21 -21.09 -2.93
N GLU A 88 10.76 -22.20 -3.38
CA GLU A 88 11.00 -23.39 -2.54
C GLU A 88 12.00 -23.11 -1.42
N LYS A 89 13.06 -22.36 -1.73
CA LYS A 89 14.07 -21.95 -0.73
C LYS A 89 13.49 -21.01 0.31
N ILE A 90 12.66 -20.04 -0.09
CA ILE A 90 11.97 -19.16 0.85
C ILE A 90 10.92 -19.90 1.67
N ALA A 91 10.16 -20.81 1.05
CA ALA A 91 9.23 -21.66 1.77
C ALA A 91 9.97 -22.53 2.80
N SER A 92 11.13 -23.08 2.45
CA SER A 92 11.96 -23.86 3.39
C SER A 92 12.57 -23.00 4.49
N ALA A 93 13.08 -21.81 4.16
CA ALA A 93 13.79 -20.94 5.09
C ALA A 93 12.87 -20.13 6.02
N THR A 94 11.61 -19.93 5.62
CA THR A 94 10.69 -18.99 6.27
C THR A 94 9.31 -19.61 6.57
N LYS A 95 9.03 -20.83 6.07
CA LYS A 95 7.71 -21.48 6.13
C LYS A 95 6.59 -20.68 5.46
N LEU A 96 6.93 -19.67 4.66
CA LEU A 96 5.98 -18.83 3.93
C LEU A 96 5.93 -19.26 2.46
N SER A 97 4.76 -19.76 2.05
CA SER A 97 4.48 -20.02 0.65
C SER A 97 3.99 -18.73 -0.02
N VAL A 98 4.80 -18.19 -0.92
CA VAL A 98 4.46 -16.98 -1.70
C VAL A 98 4.14 -17.34 -3.14
N SER A 99 3.24 -16.61 -3.78
CA SER A 99 2.95 -16.78 -5.21
C SER A 99 4.11 -16.30 -6.08
N ALA A 100 4.18 -16.78 -7.32
CA ALA A 100 5.18 -16.33 -8.29
C ALA A 100 5.10 -14.81 -8.55
N ALA A 101 3.89 -14.23 -8.56
CA ALA A 101 3.70 -12.79 -8.71
C ALA A 101 4.23 -12.00 -7.50
N THR A 102 4.03 -12.49 -6.28
CA THR A 102 4.58 -11.85 -5.07
C THR A 102 6.11 -11.92 -5.05
N MET A 103 6.69 -13.05 -5.47
CA MET A 103 8.14 -13.21 -5.61
C MET A 103 8.72 -12.26 -6.67
N CYS A 104 8.09 -12.18 -7.84
CA CYS A 104 8.53 -11.30 -8.93
C CYS A 104 8.51 -9.82 -8.51
N ARG A 105 7.42 -9.38 -7.87
CA ARG A 105 7.31 -8.01 -7.32
C ARG A 105 8.37 -7.74 -6.25
N ALA A 106 8.66 -8.70 -5.38
CA ALA A 106 9.70 -8.56 -4.36
C ALA A 106 11.10 -8.43 -4.98
N LEU A 107 11.43 -9.25 -5.99
CA LEU A 107 12.71 -9.18 -6.71
C LEU A 107 12.88 -7.86 -7.46
N GLN A 108 11.84 -7.40 -8.18
CA GLN A 108 11.85 -6.11 -8.89
C GLN A 108 12.07 -4.94 -7.93
N ARG A 109 11.41 -4.97 -6.77
CA ARG A 109 11.55 -3.92 -5.75
C ARG A 109 12.93 -3.87 -5.12
N LEU A 110 13.58 -5.02 -4.97
CA LEU A 110 14.93 -5.13 -4.42
C LEU A 110 16.01 -4.90 -5.49
N ASP A 111 15.62 -4.56 -6.73
CA ASP A 111 16.46 -4.47 -7.93
C ASP A 111 17.36 -5.70 -8.15
N LEU A 112 16.89 -6.86 -7.69
CA LEU A 112 17.58 -8.13 -7.84
C LEU A 112 17.28 -8.71 -9.21
N LYS A 113 17.97 -8.17 -10.21
CA LYS A 113 17.90 -8.66 -11.59
C LYS A 113 18.70 -9.96 -11.70
N ARG A 114 18.11 -10.99 -12.31
CA ARG A 114 18.83 -12.19 -12.72
C ARG A 114 19.97 -11.77 -13.64
N LYS A 115 21.21 -12.04 -13.23
CA LYS A 115 22.38 -11.83 -14.09
C LYS A 115 22.25 -12.79 -15.27
N LYS A 116 22.18 -12.28 -16.49
CA LYS A 116 22.30 -13.13 -17.68
C LYS A 116 23.78 -13.39 -17.93
N SER A 117 24.24 -14.61 -17.67
CA SER A 117 25.50 -15.09 -18.22
C SER A 117 25.40 -15.08 -19.75
N LEU A 118 26.25 -14.30 -20.43
CA LEU A 118 26.38 -14.29 -21.89
C LEU A 118 26.96 -15.60 -22.46
N LEU A 119 27.28 -16.58 -21.61
CA LEU A 119 27.87 -17.87 -21.97
C LEU A 119 26.88 -19.04 -21.95
N SER A 120 25.59 -18.81 -21.69
CA SER A 120 24.57 -19.86 -21.82
C SER A 120 23.74 -19.65 -23.09
N ARG A 121 24.34 -20.00 -24.23
CA ARG A 121 23.59 -20.46 -25.40
C ARG A 121 23.66 -21.98 -25.38
N MET A 122 22.50 -22.62 -25.56
CA MET A 122 22.23 -24.07 -25.59
C MET A 122 21.79 -24.68 -24.25
N SER A 123 20.46 -24.69 -24.05
CA SER A 123 19.79 -25.94 -23.72
C SER A 123 18.48 -25.99 -24.52
N SER A 124 18.48 -26.87 -25.51
CA SER A 124 17.36 -27.26 -26.37
C SER A 124 16.34 -28.02 -25.53
N ASN A 125 15.19 -27.40 -25.23
CA ASN A 125 14.08 -28.15 -24.66
C ASN A 125 13.21 -28.68 -25.80
N ALA A 126 13.51 -29.90 -26.23
CA ALA A 126 12.63 -30.73 -27.03
C ALA A 126 11.33 -30.96 -26.25
N ARG A 127 10.19 -30.63 -26.86
CA ARG A 127 8.87 -31.06 -26.38
C ARG A 127 8.50 -32.33 -27.13
N LYS A 128 8.17 -33.37 -26.35
CA LYS A 128 7.46 -34.56 -26.79
C LYS A 128 5.96 -34.28 -26.81
#